data_AF-A0A6B0SYG4-F1
#
_entry.id   AF-A0A6B0SYG4-F1
#
_cell.length_a   1.000
_cell.length_b   1.000
_cell.length_c   1.000
_cell.angle_alpha   90.00
_cell.angle_beta   90.00
_cell.angle_gamma   90.00
#
_symmetry.space_group_name_H-M   'P 1'
#
loop_
_entity.id
_entity.type
_entity.pdbx_description
1 polymer ?
#
loop_
_entity_poly.entity_id
_entity_poly.type
_entity_poly.pdbx_seq_one_letter_code
_entity_poly.pdbx_strand_id
1 'polypeptide(L)'
;MTDASDLADRVQTGDLRLYELEAHADADTAADARRELLERETDAGLDASGDFAFDAQDAESAIENLFGGTQLPLGVAGPVD
;
A
#
# COMPACT_ATOMS: atom_id res chain seq x y z
N MET A 1 -9.18 -8.84 14.26
CA MET A 1 -8.61 -8.10 13.12
C MET A 1 -8.90 -8.94 11.89
N THR A 2 -9.45 -8.31 10.86
CA THR A 2 -9.57 -8.97 9.55
C THR A 2 -8.19 -8.94 8.91
N ASP A 3 -7.73 -10.07 8.38
CA ASP A 3 -6.43 -10.15 7.74
C ASP A 3 -6.47 -9.50 6.33
N ALA A 4 -5.32 -9.08 5.81
CA ALA A 4 -5.23 -8.44 4.49
C ALA A 4 -5.82 -9.32 3.37
N SER A 5 -5.61 -10.64 3.45
CA SER A 5 -6.08 -11.59 2.44
C SER A 5 -7.62 -11.67 2.41
N ASP A 6 -8.27 -11.68 3.58
CA ASP A 6 -9.73 -11.67 3.69
C ASP A 6 -10.33 -10.38 3.12
N LEU A 7 -9.64 -9.25 3.29
CA LEU A 7 -10.07 -7.96 2.73
C LEU A 7 -9.89 -7.94 1.20
N ALA A 8 -8.76 -8.43 0.69
CA ALA A 8 -8.49 -8.55 -0.74
C ALA A 8 -9.57 -9.41 -1.43
N ASP A 9 -9.93 -10.55 -0.83
CA ASP A 9 -11.01 -11.42 -1.31
C ASP A 9 -12.34 -10.67 -1.44
N ARG A 10 -12.73 -9.91 -0.41
CA ARG A 10 -13.98 -9.14 -0.40
C ARG A 10 -14.00 -8.00 -1.42
N VAL A 11 -12.85 -7.38 -1.68
CA VAL A 11 -12.75 -6.40 -2.76
C VAL A 11 -12.85 -7.09 -4.12
N GLN A 12 -12.22 -8.24 -4.30
CA GLN A 12 -12.26 -9.02 -5.54
C GLN A 12 -13.67 -9.53 -5.87
N THR A 13 -14.45 -9.97 -4.87
CA THR A 13 -15.85 -10.38 -5.05
C THR A 13 -16.79 -9.18 -5.25
N GLY A 14 -16.33 -7.97 -4.97
CA GLY A 14 -17.12 -6.74 -5.06
C GLY A 14 -17.98 -6.45 -3.83
N ASP A 15 -17.79 -7.19 -2.73
CA ASP A 15 -18.45 -6.96 -1.43
C ASP A 15 -17.89 -5.72 -0.70
N LEU A 16 -16.67 -5.31 -1.04
CA LEU A 16 -16.04 -4.06 -0.61
C LEU A 16 -15.50 -3.27 -1.80
N ARG A 17 -15.31 -1.96 -1.60
CA ARG A 17 -14.57 -1.06 -2.49
C ARG A 17 -13.18 -0.79 -1.90
N LEU A 18 -12.20 -0.53 -2.77
CA LEU A 18 -10.80 -0.27 -2.39
C LEU A 18 -10.62 0.87 -1.36
N TYR A 19 -11.46 1.91 -1.45
CA TYR A 19 -11.38 3.07 -0.56
C TYR A 19 -12.05 2.82 0.81
N GLU A 20 -12.74 1.68 0.99
CA GLU A 20 -13.41 1.34 2.24
C GLU A 20 -12.48 0.57 3.20
N LEU A 21 -11.28 0.17 2.76
CA LEU A 21 -10.38 -0.70 3.51
C LEU A 21 -9.96 -0.10 4.87
N GLU A 22 -9.68 1.19 4.93
CA GLU A 22 -9.31 1.92 6.15
C GLU A 22 -10.46 1.99 7.17
N ALA A 23 -11.71 1.75 6.76
CA ALA A 23 -12.83 1.60 7.69
C ALA A 23 -12.87 0.20 8.36
N HIS A 24 -12.05 -0.74 7.88
CA HIS A 24 -12.06 -2.15 8.29
C HIS A 24 -10.73 -2.64 8.88
N ALA A 25 -9.63 -1.93 8.65
CA ALA A 25 -8.32 -2.25 9.20
C ALA A 25 -7.43 -0.99 9.35
N ASP A 26 -6.30 -1.14 10.02
CA ASP A 26 -5.24 -0.11 10.04
C ASP A 26 -4.62 0.11 8.65
N ALA A 27 -3.90 1.23 8.51
CA ALA A 27 -3.36 1.69 7.23
C ALA A 27 -2.39 0.69 6.58
N ASP A 28 -1.56 0.00 7.38
CA ASP A 28 -0.65 -1.02 6.88
C ASP A 28 -1.42 -2.23 6.32
N THR A 29 -2.38 -2.75 7.09
CA THR A 29 -3.21 -3.88 6.65
C THR A 29 -4.04 -3.52 5.41
N ALA A 30 -4.57 -2.28 5.33
CA ALA A 30 -5.27 -1.80 4.15
C ALA A 30 -4.35 -1.74 2.92
N ALA A 31 -3.11 -1.26 3.09
CA ALA A 31 -2.11 -1.25 2.01
C ALA A 31 -1.73 -2.66 1.54
N ASP A 32 -1.59 -3.59 2.48
CA ASP A 32 -1.31 -5.00 2.19
C ASP A 32 -2.45 -5.65 1.40
N ALA A 33 -3.71 -5.41 1.79
CA ALA A 33 -4.87 -5.93 1.06
C ALA A 33 -4.94 -5.41 -0.39
N ARG A 34 -4.60 -4.12 -0.61
CA ARG A 34 -4.53 -3.56 -1.97
C ARG A 34 -3.42 -4.21 -2.79
N ARG A 35 -2.25 -4.43 -2.17
CA ARG A 35 -1.11 -5.04 -2.86
C ARG A 35 -1.43 -6.46 -3.27
N GLU A 36 -1.97 -7.26 -2.35
CA GLU A 36 -2.36 -8.63 -2.62
C GLU A 36 -3.41 -8.72 -3.75
N LEU A 37 -4.41 -7.83 -3.76
CA LEU A 37 -5.35 -7.74 -4.88
C LEU A 37 -4.62 -7.43 -6.21
N LEU A 38 -3.72 -6.46 -6.23
CA LEU A 38 -2.98 -6.08 -7.43
C LEU A 38 -2.11 -7.24 -7.95
N GLU A 39 -1.40 -7.96 -7.09
CA GLU A 39 -0.60 -9.12 -7.47
C GLU A 39 -1.47 -10.21 -8.11
N ARG A 40 -2.66 -10.49 -7.55
CA ARG A 40 -3.61 -11.47 -8.12
C ARG A 40 -4.17 -11.06 -9.47
N GLU A 41 -4.52 -9.77 -9.65
CA GLU A 41 -5.16 -9.27 -10.88
C GLU A 41 -4.16 -9.04 -12.02
N THR A 42 -2.88 -8.89 -11.70
CA THR A 42 -1.85 -8.50 -12.68
C THR A 42 -0.72 -9.51 -12.87
N ASP A 43 -0.64 -10.55 -12.03
CA ASP A 43 0.47 -11.50 -11.95
C ASP A 43 1.87 -10.85 -11.73
N ALA A 44 1.91 -9.56 -11.33
CA ALA A 44 3.16 -8.85 -11.06
C ALA A 44 3.62 -9.08 -9.61
N GLY A 45 4.92 -9.23 -9.40
CA GLY A 45 5.51 -9.21 -8.05
C GLY A 45 5.73 -7.78 -7.56
N LEU A 46 5.16 -7.44 -6.40
CA LEU A 46 5.18 -6.08 -5.86
C LEU A 46 5.99 -5.95 -4.57
N ASP A 47 6.79 -6.96 -4.21
CA ASP A 47 7.62 -7.00 -2.98
C ASP A 47 8.41 -5.70 -2.76
N ALA A 48 9.12 -5.23 -3.80
CA ALA A 48 9.94 -4.03 -3.71
C ALA A 48 9.15 -2.73 -3.53
N SER A 49 7.89 -2.71 -3.97
CA SER A 49 6.98 -1.57 -3.73
C SER A 49 6.36 -1.65 -2.34
N GLY A 50 6.14 -2.86 -1.82
CA GLY A 50 5.61 -3.11 -0.48
C GLY A 50 6.64 -2.90 0.64
N ASP A 51 7.93 -3.02 0.36
CA ASP A 51 9.02 -2.81 1.33
C ASP A 51 9.37 -1.33 1.49
N PHE A 52 8.43 -0.55 2.05
CA PHE A 52 8.63 0.85 2.39
C PHE A 52 8.88 1.05 3.89
N ALA A 53 9.66 2.08 4.23
CA ALA A 53 10.13 2.31 5.61
C ALA A 53 9.36 3.40 6.38
N PHE A 54 8.36 4.02 5.75
CA PHE A 54 7.50 5.03 6.39
C PHE A 54 6.27 4.36 7.01
N ASP A 55 5.67 5.00 8.01
CA ASP A 55 4.37 4.58 8.56
C ASP A 55 3.26 4.87 7.54
N ALA A 56 2.49 3.85 7.17
CA ALA A 56 1.41 3.99 6.19
C ALA A 56 0.39 5.08 6.58
N GLN A 57 0.15 5.30 7.88
CA GLN A 57 -0.78 6.32 8.37
C GLN A 57 -0.29 7.75 8.07
N ASP A 58 1.03 7.98 8.10
CA ASP A 58 1.60 9.31 7.83
C ASP A 58 1.42 9.75 6.37
N ALA A 59 1.18 8.80 5.46
CA ALA A 59 0.99 9.07 4.03
C ALA A 59 -0.43 9.52 3.67
N GLU A 60 -1.42 9.39 4.57
CA GLU A 60 -2.85 9.63 4.28
C GLU A 60 -3.12 11.01 3.62
N SER A 61 -2.40 12.05 4.05
CA SER A 61 -2.59 13.40 3.51
C SER A 61 -1.99 13.63 2.11
N ALA A 62 -1.19 12.68 1.61
CA ALA A 62 -0.39 12.82 0.40
C ALA A 62 -0.76 11.84 -0.72
N ILE A 63 -1.50 10.78 -0.41
CA ILE A 63 -1.85 9.72 -1.37
C ILE A 63 -3.20 9.08 -1.04
N GLU A 64 -3.97 8.74 -2.06
CA GLU A 64 -5.13 7.86 -1.93
C GLU A 64 -4.78 6.42 -2.33
N ASN A 65 -5.42 5.45 -1.65
CA ASN A 65 -5.26 4.02 -1.92
C ASN A 65 -3.80 3.52 -1.89
N LEU A 66 -3.03 3.92 -0.86
CA LEU A 66 -1.67 3.44 -0.67
C LEU A 66 -1.61 1.90 -0.74
N PHE A 67 -0.71 1.36 -1.55
CA PHE A 67 -0.33 -0.07 -1.56
C PHE A 67 1.20 -0.28 -1.39
N GLY A 68 1.98 0.80 -1.52
CA GLY A 68 3.44 0.75 -1.55
C GLY A 68 4.07 2.10 -1.87
N GLY A 69 5.40 2.13 -1.99
CA GLY A 69 6.19 3.30 -2.36
C GLY A 69 7.17 3.01 -3.50
N THR A 70 7.61 4.06 -4.21
CA THR A 70 8.72 3.95 -5.17
C THR A 70 10.00 4.48 -4.53
N GLN A 71 11.12 3.82 -4.80
CA GLN A 71 12.41 4.19 -4.23
C GLN A 71 13.18 5.05 -5.24
N LEU A 72 13.59 6.25 -4.82
CA LEU A 72 14.39 7.16 -5.63
C LEU A 72 15.81 7.23 -5.05
N PRO A 73 16.87 6.94 -5.85
CA PRO A 73 18.24 7.17 -5.41
C PRO A 73 18.46 8.66 -5.15
N LEU A 74 18.95 8.98 -3.94
CA LEU A 74 19.25 10.35 -3.52
C LEU A 74 20.75 10.52 -3.35
N GLY A 75 21.29 11.58 -3.95
CA GLY A 75 22.68 11.99 -3.81
C GLY A 75 22.83 13.28 -2.99
N VAL A 76 24.06 13.64 -2.67
CA VAL A 76 24.41 14.90 -2.00
C VAL A 76 25.40 15.68 -2.86
N ALA A 77 25.21 17.00 -2.95
CA ALA A 77 26.13 17.92 -3.61
C ALA A 77 26.67 18.93 -2.58
N GLY A 78 27.96 19.24 -2.63
CA GLY A 78 28.57 20.20 -1.71
C GLY A 78 30.08 20.41 -1.92
N PRO A 79 30.73 21.18 -1.02
CA PRO A 79 30.12 21.91 0.12
C PRO A 79 29.20 23.05 -0.34
N VAL A 80 28.29 23.47 0.55
CA VAL A 80 27.48 24.69 0.38
C VAL A 80 28.20 25.81 1.12
N ASP A 81 28.41 26.95 0.46
CA ASP A 81 29.03 28.14 1.05
C ASP A 81 28.13 28.81 2.11
#